data_AF-A0AAV4C2B5-F1
#
_entry.id   AF-A0AAV4C2B5-F1
#
_cell.length_a   1.000
_cell.length_b   1.000
_cell.length_c   1.000
_cell.angle_alpha   90.00
_cell.angle_beta   90.00
_cell.angle_gamma   90.00
#
_symmetry.space_group_name_H-M   'P 1'
#
loop_
_entity.id
_entity.type
_entity.pdbx_description
1 polymer ?
#
loop_
_entity_poly.entity_id
_entity_poly.type
_entity_poly.pdbx_seq_one_letter_code
_entity_poly.pdbx_strand_id
1 'polypeptide(L)'
;MATSNDLLIKQRSVNKCLAAEGCSAANVHARMKTVYGEMCISDCAVRKWVRIFKREDPRETILCSGRPLSASVTAHGENVDCMIRANQRVKQKEIANAVGILKERVHHIVTTVLGYRRVSACWVPR
;
A
#
# COMPACT_ATOMS: atom_id res chain seq x y z
N MET A 1 25.49 -2.70 6.60
CA MET A 1 24.93 -1.98 7.77
C MET A 1 23.42 -2.16 7.75
N ALA A 2 22.85 -2.91 8.70
CA ALA A 2 21.41 -3.17 8.74
C ALA A 2 20.69 -1.85 9.07
N THR A 3 19.85 -1.37 8.16
CA THR A 3 19.10 -0.12 8.36
C THR A 3 18.04 -0.33 9.44
N SER A 4 17.68 0.75 10.15
CA SER A 4 16.70 0.78 11.25
C SER A 4 15.39 0.00 10.98
N ASN A 5 15.00 -0.14 9.71
CA ASN A 5 13.83 -0.91 9.28
C ASN A 5 13.96 -2.42 9.48
N ASP A 6 15.14 -3.03 9.35
CA ASP A 6 15.34 -4.48 9.55
C ASP A 6 15.12 -4.88 11.01
N LEU A 7 15.54 -4.03 11.95
CA LEU A 7 15.36 -4.26 13.37
C LEU A 7 13.88 -4.21 13.79
N LEU A 8 13.11 -3.28 13.22
CA LEU A 8 11.66 -3.17 13.47
C LEU A 8 10.91 -4.41 12.98
N ILE A 9 11.31 -4.98 11.84
CA ILE A 9 10.73 -6.22 11.32
C ILE A 9 10.98 -7.37 12.29
N LYS A 10 12.23 -7.52 12.77
CA LYS A 10 12.61 -8.55 13.74
C LYS A 10 11.85 -8.42 15.07
N GLN A 11 11.78 -7.20 15.62
CA GLN A 11 11.06 -6.93 16.87
C GLN A 11 9.56 -7.20 16.76
N ARG A 12 8.95 -6.89 15.61
CA ARG A 12 7.53 -7.17 15.36
C ARG A 12 7.25 -8.67 15.28
N SER A 13 8.15 -9.45 14.69
CA SER A 13 8.05 -10.92 14.69
C SER A 13 8.10 -11.49 16.11
N VAL A 14 9.02 -11.02 16.95
CA VAL A 14 9.12 -11.43 18.36
C VAL A 14 7.85 -11.06 19.14
N ASN A 15 7.32 -9.86 18.92
CA ASN A 15 6.06 -9.42 19.52
C ASN A 15 4.89 -10.34 19.10
N LYS A 16 4.81 -10.72 17.83
CA LYS A 16 3.78 -11.66 17.33
C LYS A 16 3.86 -13.01 18.03
N CYS A 17 5.07 -13.57 18.19
CA CYS A 17 5.27 -14.83 18.90
C CYS A 17 4.83 -14.74 20.37
N LEU A 18 5.29 -13.71 21.10
CA LEU A 18 4.93 -13.53 22.50
C LEU A 18 3.42 -13.24 22.71
N ALA A 19 2.78 -12.57 21.75
CA ALA A 19 1.34 -12.35 21.77
C ALA A 19 0.56 -13.65 21.55
N ALA A 20 1.06 -14.55 20.70
CA ALA A 20 0.48 -15.87 20.44
C ALA A 20 0.64 -16.83 21.64
N GLU A 21 1.72 -16.69 22.42
CA GLU A 21 1.90 -17.38 23.72
C GLU A 21 0.88 -16.93 24.80
N GLY A 22 0.03 -15.93 24.51
CA GLY A 22 -0.97 -15.43 25.45
C GLY A 22 -0.42 -14.44 26.49
N CYS A 23 0.81 -13.95 26.32
CA CYS A 23 1.38 -12.95 27.23
C CYS A 23 0.57 -11.65 27.21
N SER A 24 0.40 -11.05 28.40
CA SER A 24 -0.12 -9.67 28.50
C SER A 24 0.84 -8.69 27.83
N ALA A 25 0.33 -7.64 27.19
CA ALA A 25 1.14 -6.68 26.45
C ALA A 25 2.22 -5.99 27.31
N ALA A 26 1.96 -5.81 28.61
CA ALA A 26 2.94 -5.29 29.56
C ALA A 26 4.14 -6.25 29.72
N ASN A 27 3.86 -7.56 29.82
CA ASN A 27 4.89 -8.59 29.92
C ASN A 27 5.68 -8.73 28.61
N VAL A 28 5.00 -8.58 27.47
CA VAL A 28 5.66 -8.55 26.15
C VAL A 28 6.67 -7.41 26.09
N HIS A 29 6.27 -6.19 26.47
CA HIS A 29 7.20 -5.04 26.45
C HIS A 29 8.36 -5.22 27.43
N ALA A 30 8.11 -5.75 28.64
CA ALA A 30 9.17 -6.02 29.61
C ALA A 30 10.22 -7.00 29.04
N ARG A 31 9.77 -8.12 28.46
CA ARG A 31 10.66 -9.11 27.83
C ARG A 31 11.42 -8.54 26.64
N MET A 32 10.75 -7.77 25.78
CA MET A 32 11.40 -7.14 24.64
C MET A 32 12.44 -6.10 25.08
N LYS A 33 12.17 -5.34 26.13
CA LYS A 33 13.12 -4.36 26.68
C LYS A 33 14.37 -5.03 27.26
N THR A 34 14.25 -6.23 27.85
CA THR A 34 15.40 -7.02 28.29
C THR A 34 16.29 -7.47 27.13
N VAL A 35 15.70 -7.81 25.98
CA VAL A 35 16.45 -8.32 24.81
C VAL A 35 17.03 -7.19 23.96
N TYR A 36 16.26 -6.13 23.70
CA TYR A 36 16.61 -5.07 22.77
C TYR A 36 17.12 -3.79 23.44
N GLY A 37 17.02 -3.66 24.76
CA GLY A 37 17.48 -2.50 25.51
C GLY A 37 16.81 -1.20 25.04
N GLU A 38 17.63 -0.19 24.75
CA GLU A 38 17.18 1.13 24.27
C GLU A 38 16.61 1.10 22.85
N MET A 39 16.97 0.08 22.05
CA MET A 39 16.48 -0.06 20.68
C MET A 39 15.10 -0.71 20.60
N CYS A 40 14.48 -1.02 21.75
CA CYS A 40 13.16 -1.63 21.81
C CYS A 40 12.06 -0.70 21.31
N ILE A 41 11.10 -1.23 20.55
CA ILE A 41 9.85 -0.51 20.24
C ILE A 41 9.14 -0.06 21.52
N SER A 42 8.50 1.10 21.44
CA SER A 42 7.78 1.68 22.57
C SER A 42 6.63 0.79 23.06
N ASP A 43 6.30 0.88 24.35
CA ASP A 43 5.18 0.17 24.97
C ASP A 43 3.84 0.42 24.22
N CYS A 44 3.59 1.65 23.77
CA CYS A 44 2.43 1.97 22.94
C CYS A 44 2.40 1.17 21.62
N ALA A 45 3.55 1.04 20.95
CA ALA A 45 3.66 0.26 19.73
C ALA A 45 3.46 -1.24 20.01
N VAL A 46 4.02 -1.76 21.11
CA VAL A 46 3.82 -3.15 21.53
C VAL A 46 2.34 -3.45 21.74
N ARG A 47 1.64 -2.64 22.54
CA ARG A 47 0.19 -2.82 22.80
C ARG A 47 -0.65 -2.74 21.53
N LYS A 48 -0.30 -1.83 20.61
CA LYS A 48 -0.96 -1.72 19.30
C LYS A 48 -0.81 -3.02 18.52
N TRP A 49 0.41 -3.57 18.44
CA TRP A 49 0.67 -4.83 17.74
C TRP A 49 -0.03 -6.03 18.38
N VAL A 50 0.03 -6.18 19.70
CA VAL A 50 -0.68 -7.24 20.42
C VAL A 50 -2.19 -7.18 20.13
N ARG A 51 -2.79 -5.98 20.11
CA ARG A 51 -4.21 -5.80 19.77
C ARG A 51 -4.51 -6.20 18.32
N ILE A 52 -3.64 -5.85 17.38
CA ILE A 52 -3.79 -6.20 15.95
C ILE A 52 -3.69 -7.71 15.78
N PHE A 53 -2.70 -8.36 16.39
CA PHE A 53 -2.51 -9.81 16.28
C PHE A 53 -3.66 -10.61 16.91
N LYS A 54 -4.24 -10.12 18.01
CA LYS A 54 -5.43 -10.73 18.63
C LYS A 54 -6.71 -10.62 17.79
N ARG A 55 -6.78 -9.69 16.84
CA ARG A 55 -7.98 -9.46 16.01
C ARG A 55 -8.06 -10.37 14.78
N GLU A 56 -7.12 -11.31 14.60
CA GLU A 56 -7.16 -12.30 13.51
C GLU A 56 -7.42 -11.67 12.13
N ASP A 57 -6.76 -10.55 11.82
CA ASP A 57 -6.72 -10.04 10.46
C ASP A 57 -5.47 -10.64 9.78
N PRO A 58 -5.60 -11.66 8.90
CA PRO A 58 -4.47 -12.28 8.21
C PRO A 58 -3.94 -11.39 7.07
N ARG A 59 -4.25 -10.10 7.11
CA ARG A 59 -3.57 -9.07 6.32
C ARG A 59 -2.19 -8.86 6.92
N GLU A 60 -1.31 -9.80 6.63
CA GLU A 60 0.13 -9.67 6.78
C GLU A 60 0.54 -8.28 6.32
N THR A 61 0.81 -7.38 7.27
CA THR A 61 2.16 -7.03 7.75
C THR A 61 3.24 -6.83 6.67
N ILE A 62 2.90 -6.75 5.40
CA ILE A 62 3.67 -5.97 4.45
C ILE A 62 3.60 -4.54 5.01
N LEU A 63 4.75 -3.92 5.27
CA LEU A 63 4.88 -2.45 5.37
C LEU A 63 3.74 -1.84 4.59
N CYS A 64 2.79 -1.14 5.22
CA CYS A 64 1.57 -0.69 4.56
C CYS A 64 1.97 -0.18 3.18
N SER A 65 1.80 -1.02 2.15
CA SER A 65 1.93 -0.55 0.79
C SER A 65 0.73 0.37 0.76
N GLY A 66 0.99 1.67 0.73
CA GLY A 66 -0.09 2.65 0.74
C GLY A 66 -1.14 2.23 -0.28
N ARG A 67 -2.41 2.61 -0.07
CA ARG A 67 -3.57 2.17 -0.87
C ARG A 67 -3.14 1.74 -2.28
N PRO A 68 -3.16 0.44 -2.62
CA PRO A 68 -2.54 -0.03 -3.85
C PRO A 68 -3.17 0.74 -5.01
N LEU A 69 -2.35 1.51 -5.74
CA LEU A 69 -2.80 2.21 -6.94
C LEU A 69 -3.58 1.25 -7.84
N SER A 70 -3.11 0.01 -7.89
CA SER A 70 -3.62 -1.11 -8.66
C SER A 70 -5.13 -1.33 -8.52
N ALA A 71 -5.71 -1.26 -7.31
CA ALA A 71 -7.14 -1.54 -7.10
C ALA A 71 -8.06 -0.44 -7.70
N SER A 72 -7.62 0.82 -7.68
CA SER A 72 -8.34 1.89 -8.41
C SER A 72 -8.08 1.83 -9.92
N VAL A 73 -6.86 1.44 -10.30
CA VAL A 73 -6.41 1.42 -11.68
C VAL A 73 -7.12 0.33 -12.48
N THR A 74 -7.37 -0.84 -11.90
CA THR A 74 -8.11 -1.93 -12.59
C THR A 74 -9.55 -1.54 -12.88
N ALA A 75 -10.27 -1.00 -11.89
CA ALA A 75 -11.67 -0.59 -12.06
C ALA A 75 -11.86 0.56 -13.09
N HIS A 76 -10.91 1.49 -13.14
CA HIS A 76 -11.00 2.64 -14.04
C HIS A 76 -10.31 2.42 -15.40
N GLY A 77 -9.42 1.44 -15.50
CA GLY A 77 -8.65 1.14 -16.71
C GLY A 77 -9.53 0.75 -17.89
N GLU A 78 -10.51 -0.14 -17.66
CA GLU A 78 -11.44 -0.60 -18.70
C GLU A 78 -12.30 0.55 -19.25
N ASN A 79 -12.83 1.40 -18.36
CA ASN A 79 -13.62 2.56 -18.78
C ASN A 79 -12.79 3.55 -19.61
N VAL A 80 -11.54 3.81 -19.20
CA VAL A 80 -10.62 4.67 -19.95
C VAL A 80 -10.27 4.07 -21.32
N ASP A 81 -10.06 2.75 -21.40
CA ASP A 81 -9.78 2.05 -22.66
C ASP A 81 -10.99 2.14 -23.63
N CYS A 82 -12.21 1.91 -23.14
CA CYS A 82 -13.43 2.08 -23.91
C CYS A 82 -13.58 3.52 -24.45
N MET A 83 -13.31 4.55 -23.63
CA MET A 83 -13.38 5.95 -24.06
C MET A 83 -12.36 6.27 -25.17
N ILE A 84 -11.13 5.75 -25.06
CA ILE A 84 -10.08 5.99 -26.06
C ILE A 84 -10.39 5.25 -27.36
N ARG A 85 -10.91 4.02 -27.29
CA ARG A 85 -11.34 3.25 -28.47
C ARG A 85 -12.53 3.90 -29.19
N ALA A 86 -13.47 4.48 -28.44
CA ALA A 86 -14.60 5.21 -29.01
C ALA A 86 -14.18 6.52 -29.69
N ASN A 87 -13.24 7.26 -29.09
CA ASN A 87 -12.70 8.49 -29.68
C ASN A 87 -11.21 8.64 -29.38
N GLN A 88 -10.37 8.34 -30.38
CA GLN A 88 -8.92 8.43 -30.24
C GLN A 88 -8.41 9.87 -30.01
N ARG A 89 -9.23 10.92 -30.24
CA ARG A 89 -8.85 12.33 -30.03
C ARG A 89 -9.29 12.91 -28.67
N VAL A 90 -9.78 12.07 -27.76
CA VAL A 90 -10.29 12.49 -26.45
C VAL A 90 -9.21 13.20 -25.60
N LYS A 91 -9.60 14.31 -24.94
CA LYS A 91 -8.68 15.05 -24.05
C LYS A 91 -8.61 14.37 -22.68
N GLN A 92 -7.43 14.35 -22.06
CA GLN A 92 -7.26 13.83 -20.70
C GLN A 92 -8.21 14.47 -19.67
N LYS A 93 -8.57 15.75 -19.85
CA LYS A 93 -9.51 16.47 -18.98
C LYS A 93 -10.94 15.92 -19.09
N GLU A 94 -11.36 15.53 -20.30
CA GLU A 94 -12.69 14.96 -20.53
C GLU A 94 -12.79 13.57 -19.89
N ILE A 95 -11.74 12.76 -20.03
CA ILE A 95 -11.62 11.46 -19.34
C ILE A 95 -11.62 11.63 -17.81
N ALA A 96 -10.83 12.57 -17.30
CA ALA A 96 -10.77 12.88 -15.87
C ALA A 96 -12.14 13.26 -15.30
N ASN A 97 -12.89 14.11 -16.00
CA ASN A 97 -14.23 14.51 -15.58
C ASN A 97 -15.23 13.36 -15.65
N ALA A 98 -15.15 12.51 -16.69
CA ALA A 98 -16.08 11.38 -16.87
C ALA A 98 -15.88 10.28 -15.82
N VAL A 99 -14.62 9.99 -15.45
CA VAL A 99 -14.29 8.94 -14.48
C VAL A 99 -14.24 9.49 -13.04
N GLY A 100 -14.20 10.81 -12.85
CA GLY A 100 -14.11 11.44 -11.53
C GLY A 100 -12.71 11.35 -10.91
N ILE A 101 -11.67 11.37 -11.73
CA ILE A 101 -10.28 11.17 -11.32
C ILE A 101 -9.43 12.39 -11.67
N LEU A 102 -8.36 12.64 -10.91
CA LEU A 102 -7.36 13.65 -11.24
C LEU A 102 -6.67 13.39 -12.59
N LYS A 103 -6.43 14.46 -13.36
CA LYS A 103 -5.78 14.40 -14.68
C LYS A 103 -4.46 13.63 -14.69
N GLU A 104 -3.64 13.79 -13.64
CA GLU A 104 -2.34 13.11 -13.52
C GLU A 104 -2.50 11.58 -13.44
N ARG A 105 -3.51 11.13 -12.70
CA ARG A 105 -3.81 9.70 -12.55
C ARG A 105 -4.31 9.11 -13.87
N VAL A 106 -5.12 9.86 -14.63
CA VAL A 106 -5.53 9.47 -15.99
C VAL A 106 -4.30 9.34 -16.89
N HIS A 107 -3.36 10.29 -16.84
CA HIS A 107 -2.13 10.19 -17.63
C HIS A 107 -1.32 8.93 -17.31
N HIS A 108 -1.18 8.60 -16.03
CA HIS A 108 -0.50 7.37 -15.59
C HIS A 108 -1.23 6.11 -16.07
N ILE A 109 -2.57 6.05 -15.95
CA ILE A 109 -3.37 4.93 -16.44
C ILE A 109 -3.19 4.75 -17.96
N VAL A 110 -3.32 5.83 -18.73
CA VAL A 110 -3.24 5.76 -20.20
C VAL A 110 -1.85 5.34 -20.69
N THR A 111 -0.79 5.87 -20.10
CA THR A 111 0.59 5.63 -20.58
C THR A 111 1.27 4.42 -19.97
N THR A 112 1.09 4.20 -18.66
CA THR A 112 1.81 3.17 -17.90
C THR A 112 1.04 1.86 -17.84
N VAL A 113 -0.29 1.94 -17.73
CA VAL A 113 -1.15 0.75 -17.54
C VAL A 113 -1.66 0.26 -18.89
N LEU A 114 -2.23 1.15 -19.70
CA LEU A 114 -2.79 0.82 -21.01
C LEU A 114 -1.77 0.91 -22.17
N GLY A 115 -0.62 1.55 -21.94
CA GLY A 115 0.45 1.62 -22.94
C GLY A 115 0.18 2.55 -24.14
N TYR A 116 -0.82 3.43 -24.08
CA TYR A 116 -1.07 4.37 -25.17
C TYR A 116 -0.04 5.51 -25.18
N ARG A 117 0.37 5.88 -26.40
CA ARG A 117 1.16 7.07 -26.69
C ARG A 117 0.28 8.10 -27.39
N ARG A 118 0.46 9.37 -27.02
CA ARG A 118 -0.13 10.46 -27.80
C ARG A 118 0.74 10.77 -29.02
N VAL A 119 0.18 10.61 -30.20
CA VAL A 119 0.81 10.96 -31.48
C VAL A 119 -0.07 12.03 -32.13
N SER A 120 0.45 13.25 -32.23
CA SER A 120 -0.35 14.43 -32.60
C SER A 120 -1.59 14.56 -31.70
N ALA A 121 -2.78 14.70 -32.29
CA ALA A 121 -4.05 14.79 -31.58
C ALA A 121 -4.66 13.43 -31.19
N CYS A 122 -4.05 12.29 -31.55
CA CYS A 122 -4.63 10.95 -31.34
C CYS A 122 -3.86 10.11 -30.30
N TRP A 123 -4.57 9.23 -29.61
CA TRP A 123 -4.02 8.15 -28.79
C TRP A 123 -3.78 6.91 -29.63
N VAL A 124 -2.55 6.38 -29.60
CA VAL A 124 -2.12 5.23 -30.38
C VAL A 124 -1.54 4.20 -29.41
N PRO A 125 -1.94 2.93 -29.46
CA PRO A 125 -1.31 1.88 -28.65
C PRO A 125 0.18 1.80 -29.03
N ARG A 126 1.05 1.61 -28.02
CA ARG A 126 2.48 1.36 -28.27
C ARG A 126 2.72 0.00 -28.88
#